data_AF-A0A9Q5BY69-F1
#
_entry.id   AF-A0A9Q5BY69-F1
#
_cell.length_a   1.000
_cell.length_b   1.000
_cell.length_c   1.000
_cell.angle_alpha   90.00
_cell.angle_beta   90.00
_cell.angle_gamma   90.00
#
_symmetry.space_group_name_H-M   'P 1'
#
loop_
_entity.id
_entity.type
_entity.pdbx_description
1 polymer ?
#
loop_
_entity_poly.entity_id
_entity_poly.type
_entity_poly.pdbx_seq_one_letter_code
_entity_poly.pdbx_strand_id
1 'polypeptide(L)'
;MSFNNKFTWGGATAANQYEGGYDEGGKGLNAVDVLTNGSATEPRKVTWKKPNGETGATPLVWGQDFKLPEGAVPTMLDGYYYPSHQGTDFYHHYKEDIKLMAEMGFDVFRLSMNWSRILPNGDDEKPNEEGSAFYDKVFDECAKYDIEPLVTLSHYETPLSLITRFGGWKDRHLIDAFVHYSDIVMNHYKGKVRY
;
A
#
# COMPACT_ATOMS: atom_id res chain seq x y z
N MET A 1 -36.51 -13.54 2.27
CA MET A 1 -35.42 -14.28 1.60
C MET A 1 -34.13 -13.95 2.35
N SER A 2 -33.38 -14.95 2.79
CA SER A 2 -32.06 -14.77 3.42
C SER A 2 -30.95 -14.86 2.37
N PHE A 3 -29.76 -14.38 2.71
CA PHE A 3 -28.56 -14.62 1.90
C PHE A 3 -28.22 -16.11 1.84
N ASN A 4 -27.44 -16.50 0.82
CA ASN A 4 -26.91 -17.85 0.70
C ASN A 4 -26.04 -18.18 1.92
N ASN A 5 -26.13 -19.40 2.45
CA ASN A 5 -25.32 -19.85 3.59
C ASN A 5 -23.80 -19.89 3.30
N LYS A 6 -23.39 -19.75 2.04
CA LYS A 6 -21.98 -19.61 1.61
C LYS A 6 -21.57 -18.16 1.36
N PHE A 7 -22.41 -17.19 1.69
CA PHE A 7 -22.08 -15.78 1.56
C PHE A 7 -21.01 -15.42 2.60
N THR A 8 -19.88 -14.89 2.15
CA THR A 8 -18.76 -14.48 3.01
C THR A 8 -18.93 -13.03 3.44
N TRP A 9 -19.16 -12.80 4.73
CA TRP A 9 -19.24 -11.46 5.32
C TRP A 9 -17.85 -10.99 5.76
N GLY A 10 -17.58 -9.70 5.62
CA GLY A 10 -16.26 -9.18 5.92
C GLY A 10 -16.13 -7.68 5.80
N GLY A 11 -14.89 -7.22 5.88
CA GLY A 11 -14.49 -5.82 5.74
C GLY A 11 -13.34 -5.68 4.75
N ALA A 12 -13.13 -4.46 4.26
CA ALA A 12 -12.12 -4.16 3.25
C ALA A 12 -11.28 -2.93 3.63
N THR A 13 -9.97 -3.04 3.45
CA THR A 13 -8.98 -1.97 3.63
C THR A 13 -7.98 -1.92 2.45
N ALA A 14 -7.07 -0.95 2.48
CA ALA A 14 -5.91 -0.87 1.61
C ALA A 14 -4.69 -0.43 2.44
N ALA A 15 -3.56 -1.11 2.31
CA ALA A 15 -2.37 -0.97 3.15
C ALA A 15 -1.97 0.49 3.41
N ASN A 16 -1.80 1.29 2.36
CA ASN A 16 -1.47 2.71 2.45
C ASN A 16 -2.44 3.60 3.25
N GLN A 17 -3.66 3.14 3.55
CA GLN A 17 -4.67 3.90 4.31
C GLN A 17 -4.61 3.63 5.81
N TYR A 18 -4.14 2.45 6.23
CA TYR A 18 -4.35 1.98 7.61
C TYR A 18 -3.12 1.32 8.25
N GLU A 19 -2.19 0.75 7.48
CA GLU A 19 -0.99 0.11 8.05
C GLU A 19 -0.15 1.09 8.86
N GLY A 20 0.26 2.21 8.26
CA GLY A 20 1.33 3.03 8.83
C GLY A 20 2.69 2.33 8.73
N GLY A 21 3.60 2.64 9.66
CA GLY A 21 4.96 2.10 9.67
C GLY A 21 5.66 2.29 8.33
N TYR A 22 5.54 3.51 7.77
CA TYR A 22 5.88 3.77 6.36
C TYR A 22 7.37 3.65 6.06
N ASP A 23 8.23 3.84 7.05
CA ASP A 23 9.69 3.74 7.04
C ASP A 23 10.20 2.57 7.90
N GLU A 24 9.31 1.67 8.33
CA GLU A 24 9.62 0.53 9.17
C GLU A 24 9.75 -0.78 8.38
N GLY A 25 10.53 -1.71 8.94
CA GLY A 25 10.68 -3.05 8.39
C GLY A 25 11.32 -3.08 7.01
N GLY A 26 12.14 -2.09 6.66
CA GLY A 26 12.77 -1.96 5.34
C GLY A 26 11.84 -1.55 4.20
N LYS A 27 10.62 -1.08 4.49
CA LYS A 27 9.67 -0.62 3.48
C LYS A 27 10.24 0.56 2.68
N GLY A 28 10.13 0.48 1.35
CA GLY A 28 10.39 1.60 0.45
C GLY A 28 9.23 2.59 0.39
N LEU A 29 9.49 3.80 -0.09
CA LEU A 29 8.44 4.80 -0.32
C LEU A 29 7.54 4.39 -1.50
N ASN A 30 6.26 4.71 -1.40
CA ASN A 30 5.31 4.58 -2.50
C ASN A 30 4.68 5.93 -2.87
N ALA A 31 3.83 5.93 -3.91
CA ALA A 31 3.17 7.12 -4.43
C ALA A 31 2.39 7.94 -3.37
N VAL A 32 1.84 7.28 -2.34
CA VAL A 32 1.02 7.93 -1.32
C VAL A 32 1.86 8.56 -0.21
N ASP A 33 3.09 8.08 0.00
CA ASP A 33 4.00 8.59 1.02
C ASP A 33 4.48 10.02 0.74
N VAL A 34 4.27 10.53 -0.48
CA VAL A 34 4.52 11.92 -0.89
C VAL A 34 3.25 12.73 -1.13
N LEU A 35 2.09 12.19 -0.74
CA LEU A 35 0.78 12.79 -0.95
C LEU A 35 0.22 13.33 0.38
N THR A 36 0.16 14.66 0.48
CA THR A 36 -0.24 15.36 1.71
C THR A 36 -1.69 15.09 2.09
N ASN A 37 -2.08 15.50 3.30
CA ASN A 37 -3.48 15.60 3.68
C ASN A 37 -4.25 16.58 2.77
N GLY A 38 -5.58 16.50 2.86
CA GLY A 38 -6.54 17.39 2.19
C GLY A 38 -7.82 17.46 3.01
N SER A 39 -8.86 18.08 2.45
CA SER A 39 -10.19 18.21 3.04
C SER A 39 -11.27 18.18 1.96
N ALA A 40 -12.53 18.42 2.33
CA ALA A 40 -13.61 18.57 1.37
C ALA A 40 -13.42 19.74 0.39
N THR A 41 -12.63 20.76 0.76
CA THR A 41 -12.40 21.96 -0.05
C THR A 41 -10.95 22.14 -0.49
N GLU A 42 -10.00 21.41 0.11
CA GLU A 42 -8.58 21.48 -0.20
C GLU A 42 -8.10 20.14 -0.76
N PRO A 43 -7.61 20.09 -2.03
CA PRO A 43 -7.11 18.85 -2.59
C PRO A 43 -5.84 18.40 -1.88
N ARG A 44 -5.62 17.07 -1.85
CA ARG A 44 -4.31 16.51 -1.50
C ARG A 44 -3.28 16.99 -2.52
N LYS A 45 -2.03 17.17 -2.11
CA LYS A 45 -0.95 17.67 -2.96
C LYS A 45 0.20 16.68 -2.98
N VAL A 46 0.81 16.48 -4.14
CA VAL A 46 2.06 15.74 -4.25
C VAL A 46 3.20 16.73 -4.07
N THR A 47 4.01 16.52 -3.05
CA THR A 47 5.20 17.34 -2.77
C THR A 47 6.36 16.92 -3.67
N TRP A 48 7.19 17.88 -4.06
CA TRP A 48 8.27 17.65 -5.02
C TRP A 48 9.47 18.58 -4.78
N LYS A 49 10.63 18.15 -5.28
CA LYS A 49 11.89 18.92 -5.25
C LYS A 49 12.58 18.83 -6.61
N LYS A 50 13.18 19.95 -7.04
CA LYS A 50 14.01 20.05 -8.24
C LYS A 50 15.50 19.96 -7.91
N PRO A 51 16.36 19.64 -8.89
CA PRO A 51 17.82 19.60 -8.70
C PRO A 51 18.44 20.91 -8.21
N ASN A 52 17.83 22.06 -8.55
CA ASN A 52 18.27 23.38 -8.08
C ASN A 52 17.89 23.68 -6.61
N GLY A 53 17.25 22.75 -5.91
CA GLY A 53 16.80 22.89 -4.53
C GLY A 53 15.42 23.51 -4.36
N GLU A 54 14.77 23.98 -5.42
CA GLU A 54 13.40 24.48 -5.38
C GLU A 54 12.44 23.35 -4.99
N THR A 55 11.52 23.65 -4.07
CA THR A 55 10.50 22.73 -3.60
C THR A 55 9.11 23.28 -3.86
N GLY A 56 8.12 22.39 -3.92
CA GLY A 56 6.73 22.79 -4.04
C GLY A 56 5.78 21.63 -3.86
N ALA A 57 4.49 21.91 -4.06
CA ALA A 57 3.44 20.92 -3.95
C ALA A 57 2.40 21.15 -5.05
N THR A 58 2.05 20.10 -5.79
CA THR A 58 1.08 20.16 -6.89
C THR A 58 -0.22 19.47 -6.49
N PRO A 59 -1.39 20.12 -6.58
CA PRO A 59 -2.68 19.50 -6.31
C PRO A 59 -2.92 18.24 -7.17
N LEU A 60 -3.39 17.18 -6.53
CA LEU A 60 -3.92 15.99 -7.19
C LEU A 60 -5.44 16.06 -7.16
N VAL A 61 -6.05 16.39 -8.30
CA VAL A 61 -7.50 16.58 -8.44
C VAL A 61 -8.08 15.46 -9.30
N TRP A 62 -9.11 14.80 -8.79
CA TRP A 62 -9.76 13.71 -9.51
C TRP A 62 -10.34 14.19 -10.84
N GLY A 63 -10.10 13.43 -11.91
CA GLY A 63 -10.57 13.76 -13.26
C GLY A 63 -9.76 14.84 -13.99
N GLN A 64 -8.67 15.33 -13.40
CA GLN A 64 -7.75 16.26 -14.06
C GLN A 64 -6.40 15.61 -14.34
N ASP A 65 -5.75 16.05 -15.41
CA ASP A 65 -4.39 15.63 -15.73
C ASP A 65 -3.43 16.11 -14.65
N PHE A 66 -2.76 15.16 -14.00
CA PHE A 66 -1.72 15.44 -13.04
C PHE A 66 -0.35 15.48 -13.71
N LYS A 67 0.37 16.59 -13.57
CA LYS A 67 1.74 16.76 -14.05
C LYS A 67 2.56 17.56 -13.05
N LEU A 68 3.73 17.02 -12.68
CA LEU A 68 4.72 17.76 -11.91
C LEU A 68 5.46 18.77 -12.81
N PRO A 69 5.98 19.87 -12.23
CA PRO A 69 6.86 20.77 -12.98
C PRO A 69 8.04 20.02 -13.60
N GLU A 70 8.53 20.53 -14.73
CA GLU A 70 9.67 19.92 -15.41
C GLU A 70 10.89 19.81 -14.49
N GLY A 71 11.52 18.64 -14.47
CA GLY A 71 12.64 18.31 -13.60
C GLY A 71 12.30 18.11 -12.12
N ALA A 72 11.03 18.23 -11.71
CA ALA A 72 10.62 17.98 -10.33
C ALA A 72 10.46 16.48 -10.07
N VAL A 73 11.01 16.02 -8.95
CA VAL A 73 10.90 14.64 -8.47
C VAL A 73 9.97 14.64 -7.24
N PRO A 74 8.95 13.78 -7.18
CA PRO A 74 8.14 13.65 -5.98
C PRO A 74 9.02 13.31 -4.77
N THR A 75 8.84 14.02 -3.66
CA THR A 75 9.65 13.83 -2.44
C THR A 75 8.83 14.23 -1.23
N MET A 76 9.16 13.65 -0.08
CA MET A 76 8.70 14.18 1.20
C MET A 76 9.42 15.49 1.50
N LEU A 77 8.66 16.45 2.03
CA LEU A 77 9.10 17.76 2.49
C LEU A 77 8.66 17.96 3.94
N ASP A 78 9.54 18.56 4.73
CA ASP A 78 9.24 18.96 6.11
C ASP A 78 8.11 20.01 6.16
N GLY A 79 7.38 20.03 7.27
CA GLY A 79 6.26 20.96 7.48
C GLY A 79 4.96 20.56 6.80
N TYR A 80 4.94 19.45 6.06
CA TYR A 80 3.73 18.83 5.53
C TYR A 80 3.31 17.62 6.37
N TYR A 81 2.00 17.38 6.40
CA TYR A 81 1.44 16.18 7.01
C TYR A 81 1.06 15.16 5.92
N TYR A 82 1.60 13.94 6.05
CA TYR A 82 1.33 12.81 5.16
C TYR A 82 0.55 11.73 5.94
N PRO A 83 -0.78 11.67 5.81
CA PRO A 83 -1.60 10.79 6.65
C PRO A 83 -1.25 9.29 6.55
N SER A 84 -0.76 8.84 5.39
CA SER A 84 -0.39 7.44 5.18
C SER A 84 0.81 6.99 6.00
N HIS A 85 1.61 7.92 6.53
CA HIS A 85 2.80 7.58 7.30
C HIS A 85 2.47 6.82 8.58
N GLN A 86 1.38 7.24 9.24
CA GLN A 86 0.86 6.61 10.45
C GLN A 86 -0.34 5.71 10.17
N GLY A 87 -1.19 6.05 9.20
CA GLY A 87 -2.46 5.34 8.98
C GLY A 87 -3.31 5.31 10.25
N THR A 88 -3.82 4.13 10.60
CA THR A 88 -4.42 3.84 11.90
C THR A 88 -3.52 2.96 12.77
N ASP A 89 -2.24 2.86 12.38
CA ASP A 89 -1.22 2.04 13.04
C ASP A 89 -1.49 0.53 13.08
N PHE A 90 -2.17 0.00 12.07
CA PHE A 90 -2.43 -1.44 11.97
C PHE A 90 -1.12 -2.25 11.90
N TYR A 91 -0.02 -1.67 11.41
CA TYR A 91 1.30 -2.31 11.39
C TYR A 91 1.71 -2.82 12.79
N HIS A 92 1.35 -2.11 13.86
CA HIS A 92 1.61 -2.51 15.23
C HIS A 92 0.41 -3.17 15.92
N HIS A 93 -0.81 -2.82 15.52
CA HIS A 93 -2.06 -3.22 16.18
C HIS A 93 -2.85 -4.33 15.47
N TYR A 94 -2.29 -4.96 14.44
CA TYR A 94 -3.02 -5.95 13.63
C TYR A 94 -3.63 -7.09 14.45
N LYS A 95 -3.01 -7.50 15.57
CA LYS A 95 -3.54 -8.58 16.41
C LYS A 95 -4.82 -8.18 17.11
N GLU A 96 -4.82 -7.00 17.72
CA GLU A 96 -5.96 -6.45 18.41
C GLU A 96 -7.10 -6.17 17.41
N ASP A 97 -6.75 -5.61 16.24
CA ASP A 97 -7.72 -5.26 15.21
C ASP A 97 -8.35 -6.50 14.56
N ILE A 98 -7.57 -7.53 14.22
CA ILE A 98 -8.09 -8.80 13.68
C ILE A 98 -8.98 -9.51 14.71
N LYS A 99 -8.63 -9.44 16.00
CA LYS A 99 -9.50 -9.97 17.05
C LYS A 99 -10.86 -9.25 17.08
N LEU A 100 -10.90 -7.93 16.92
CA LEU A 100 -12.16 -7.18 16.81
C LEU A 100 -12.97 -7.59 15.58
N MET A 101 -12.31 -7.83 14.44
CA MET A 101 -12.95 -8.37 13.23
C MET A 101 -13.58 -9.75 13.49
N ALA A 102 -12.89 -10.61 14.24
CA ALA A 102 -13.41 -11.90 14.66
C ALA A 102 -14.63 -11.77 15.60
N GLU A 103 -14.60 -10.82 16.55
CA GLU A 103 -15.75 -10.52 17.42
C GLU A 103 -16.98 -10.05 16.63
N MET A 104 -16.78 -9.39 15.49
CA MET A 104 -17.85 -9.02 14.55
C MET A 104 -18.35 -10.19 13.69
N GLY A 105 -17.65 -11.34 13.69
CA GLY A 105 -18.01 -12.52 12.91
C GLY A 105 -17.61 -12.44 11.43
N PHE A 106 -16.43 -11.87 11.12
CA PHE A 106 -15.92 -11.88 9.75
C PHE A 106 -15.60 -13.31 9.28
N ASP A 107 -16.05 -13.64 8.08
CA ASP A 107 -15.59 -14.81 7.32
C ASP A 107 -14.35 -14.47 6.46
N VAL A 108 -14.26 -13.21 6.02
CA VAL A 108 -13.21 -12.74 5.11
C VAL A 108 -12.70 -11.36 5.52
N PHE A 109 -11.39 -11.15 5.42
CA PHE A 109 -10.79 -9.83 5.54
C PHE A 109 -10.08 -9.47 4.25
N ARG A 110 -10.61 -8.46 3.55
CA ARG A 110 -9.97 -7.92 2.35
C ARG A 110 -8.95 -6.86 2.73
N LEU A 111 -7.71 -7.05 2.31
CA LEU A 111 -6.63 -6.08 2.44
C LEU A 111 -5.83 -5.97 1.14
N SER A 112 -4.95 -4.98 1.04
CA SER A 112 -3.86 -5.01 0.05
C SER A 112 -2.54 -5.34 0.71
N MET A 113 -1.63 -5.90 -0.08
CA MET A 113 -0.23 -5.97 0.29
C MET A 113 0.49 -4.75 -0.29
N ASN A 114 1.28 -4.09 0.55
CA ASN A 114 2.08 -2.96 0.15
C ASN A 114 3.26 -3.42 -0.70
N TRP A 115 3.21 -3.15 -2.01
CA TRP A 115 4.26 -3.54 -2.94
C TRP A 115 5.64 -3.04 -2.47
N SER A 116 5.74 -1.79 -2.01
CA SER A 116 7.03 -1.25 -1.54
C SER A 116 7.49 -1.83 -0.20
N ARG A 117 6.65 -2.57 0.53
CA ARG A 117 7.07 -3.34 1.70
C ARG A 117 7.71 -4.67 1.29
N ILE A 118 7.25 -5.29 0.20
CA ILE A 118 7.81 -6.55 -0.33
C ILE A 118 9.03 -6.28 -1.22
N LEU A 119 8.96 -5.31 -2.13
CA LEU A 119 10.04 -4.88 -3.01
C LEU A 119 10.25 -3.37 -2.85
N PRO A 120 11.19 -2.93 -1.99
CA PRO A 120 11.38 -1.51 -1.67
C PRO A 120 11.61 -0.59 -2.87
N ASN A 121 12.31 -1.07 -3.90
CA ASN A 121 12.52 -0.37 -5.17
C ASN A 121 11.47 -0.76 -6.24
N GLY A 122 10.61 -1.74 -5.95
CA GLY A 122 9.53 -2.22 -6.79
C GLY A 122 9.93 -3.29 -7.79
N ASP A 123 11.21 -3.36 -8.14
CA ASP A 123 11.80 -4.33 -9.07
C ASP A 123 13.05 -5.02 -8.49
N ASP A 124 13.16 -5.09 -7.15
CA ASP A 124 14.27 -5.75 -6.46
C ASP A 124 14.35 -7.24 -6.84
N GLU A 125 15.56 -7.77 -7.00
CA GLU A 125 15.77 -9.17 -7.36
C GLU A 125 15.18 -10.14 -6.32
N LYS A 126 15.26 -9.76 -5.04
CA LYS A 126 14.77 -10.54 -3.90
C LYS A 126 13.83 -9.72 -3.03
N PRO A 127 12.82 -10.35 -2.41
CA PRO A 127 11.94 -9.67 -1.49
C PRO A 127 12.67 -9.22 -0.23
N ASN A 128 12.17 -8.14 0.35
CA ASN A 128 12.46 -7.73 1.71
C ASN A 128 11.84 -8.74 2.70
N GLU A 129 12.69 -9.53 3.36
CA GLU A 129 12.28 -10.61 4.26
C GLU A 129 11.42 -10.12 5.42
N GLU A 130 11.70 -8.94 5.99
CA GLU A 130 10.91 -8.36 7.08
C GLU A 130 9.50 -7.98 6.60
N GLY A 131 9.39 -7.45 5.38
CA GLY A 131 8.12 -7.14 4.75
C GLY A 131 7.28 -8.38 4.49
N SER A 132 7.90 -9.46 3.98
CA SER A 132 7.22 -10.74 3.81
C SER A 132 6.77 -11.34 5.15
N ALA A 133 7.63 -11.27 6.17
CA ALA A 133 7.35 -11.78 7.51
C ALA A 133 6.23 -11.00 8.22
N PHE A 134 6.03 -9.72 7.90
CA PHE A 134 4.89 -8.94 8.39
C PHE A 134 3.57 -9.54 7.92
N TYR A 135 3.40 -9.75 6.61
CA TYR A 135 2.16 -10.35 6.08
C TYR A 135 1.99 -11.81 6.47
N ASP A 136 3.08 -12.57 6.67
CA ASP A 136 2.99 -13.90 7.28
C ASP A 136 2.29 -13.84 8.63
N LYS A 137 2.70 -12.91 9.51
CA LYS A 137 2.08 -12.74 10.83
C LYS A 137 0.63 -12.28 10.74
N VAL A 138 0.30 -11.38 9.80
CA VAL A 138 -1.08 -10.92 9.58
C VAL A 138 -1.98 -12.08 9.16
N PHE A 139 -1.57 -12.87 8.16
CA PHE A 139 -2.36 -14.00 7.67
C PHE A 139 -2.44 -15.13 8.70
N ASP A 140 -1.35 -15.39 9.43
CA ASP A 140 -1.35 -16.37 10.52
C ASP A 140 -2.29 -15.92 11.67
N GLU A 141 -2.42 -14.61 11.92
CA GLU A 141 -3.37 -14.08 12.90
C GLU A 141 -4.81 -14.21 12.41
N CYS A 142 -5.11 -13.90 11.14
CA CYS A 142 -6.43 -14.15 10.55
C CYS A 142 -6.83 -15.63 10.67
N ALA A 143 -5.90 -16.55 10.38
CA ALA A 143 -6.14 -17.99 10.44
C ALA A 143 -6.50 -18.49 11.86
N LYS A 144 -6.02 -17.85 12.93
CA LYS A 144 -6.41 -18.20 14.31
C LYS A 144 -7.90 -18.01 14.60
N TYR A 145 -8.55 -17.15 13.81
CA TYR A 145 -9.95 -16.78 13.96
C TYR A 145 -10.82 -17.28 12.80
N ASP A 146 -10.30 -18.19 11.96
CA ASP A 146 -10.99 -18.70 10.76
C ASP A 146 -11.39 -17.59 9.76
N ILE A 147 -10.65 -16.48 9.74
CA ILE A 147 -10.86 -15.38 8.79
C ILE A 147 -10.01 -15.63 7.55
N GLU A 148 -10.63 -15.72 6.37
CA GLU A 148 -9.92 -15.88 5.10
C GLU A 148 -9.37 -14.53 4.62
N PRO A 149 -8.07 -14.40 4.31
CA PRO A 149 -7.55 -13.21 3.65
C PRO A 149 -8.02 -13.13 2.19
N LEU A 150 -8.43 -11.95 1.75
CA LEU A 150 -8.64 -11.62 0.33
C LEU A 150 -7.66 -10.51 -0.06
N VAL A 151 -6.69 -10.81 -0.91
CA VAL A 151 -5.54 -9.93 -1.13
C VAL A 151 -5.66 -9.18 -2.46
N THR A 152 -5.63 -7.85 -2.37
CA THR A 152 -5.44 -6.98 -3.54
C THR A 152 -3.96 -6.69 -3.74
N LEU A 153 -3.37 -7.10 -4.87
CA LEU A 153 -1.93 -6.96 -5.12
C LEU A 153 -1.47 -5.51 -5.34
N SER A 154 -2.25 -4.72 -6.07
CA SER A 154 -1.94 -3.31 -6.35
C SER A 154 -3.12 -2.42 -5.99
N HIS A 155 -2.95 -1.54 -5.02
CA HIS A 155 -4.04 -0.71 -4.48
C HIS A 155 -3.59 0.75 -4.24
N TYR A 156 -3.34 1.46 -5.34
CA TYR A 156 -2.97 2.89 -5.34
C TYR A 156 -1.63 3.24 -4.68
N GLU A 157 -0.73 2.27 -4.52
CA GLU A 157 0.55 2.40 -3.80
C GLU A 157 1.75 1.92 -4.61
N THR A 158 1.84 2.33 -5.88
CA THR A 158 3.00 1.97 -6.72
C THR A 158 4.31 2.48 -6.07
N PRO A 159 5.37 1.65 -5.99
CA PRO A 159 6.67 2.04 -5.45
C PRO A 159 7.18 3.33 -6.09
N LEU A 160 7.63 4.27 -5.26
CA LEU A 160 8.05 5.59 -5.71
C LEU A 160 9.27 5.49 -6.63
N SER A 161 10.16 4.53 -6.39
CA SER A 161 11.32 4.23 -7.25
C SER A 161 10.92 3.94 -8.71
N LEU A 162 9.83 3.20 -8.93
CA LEU A 162 9.34 2.93 -10.28
C LEU A 162 8.75 4.18 -10.95
N ILE A 163 8.13 5.05 -10.16
CA ILE A 163 7.61 6.35 -10.65
C ILE A 163 8.77 7.27 -11.04
N THR A 164 9.82 7.34 -10.24
CA THR A 164 10.95 8.26 -10.46
C THR A 164 11.89 7.78 -11.55
N ARG A 165 12.17 6.47 -11.62
CA ARG A 165 13.09 5.88 -12.63
C ARG A 165 12.44 5.73 -14.00
N PHE A 166 11.14 5.38 -14.03
CA PHE A 166 10.48 4.96 -15.27
C PHE A 166 9.21 5.77 -15.60
N GLY A 167 8.82 6.75 -14.78
CA GLY A 167 7.59 7.51 -15.00
C GLY A 167 6.31 6.72 -14.69
N GLY A 168 6.42 5.63 -13.94
CA GLY A 168 5.30 4.79 -13.52
C GLY A 168 4.71 3.98 -14.68
N TRP A 169 3.39 3.74 -14.65
CA TRP A 169 2.71 2.83 -15.59
C TRP A 169 2.68 3.29 -17.06
N LYS A 170 3.28 4.44 -17.37
CA LYS A 170 3.52 4.87 -18.75
C LYS A 170 4.63 4.07 -19.42
N ASP A 171 5.52 3.46 -18.63
CA ASP A 171 6.61 2.62 -19.11
C ASP A 171 6.24 1.13 -19.01
N ARG A 172 6.63 0.35 -20.03
CA ARG A 172 6.33 -1.08 -20.11
C ARG A 172 7.10 -1.91 -19.09
N HIS A 173 8.21 -1.41 -18.55
CA HIS A 173 8.99 -2.08 -17.49
C HIS A 173 8.12 -2.44 -16.27
N LEU A 174 7.09 -1.64 -15.98
CA LEU A 174 6.21 -1.92 -14.84
C LEU A 174 5.33 -3.16 -15.03
N ILE A 175 5.15 -3.63 -16.27
CA ILE A 175 4.48 -4.92 -16.51
C ILE A 175 5.34 -6.03 -15.90
N ASP A 176 6.62 -6.08 -16.24
CA ASP A 176 7.54 -7.11 -15.76
C ASP A 176 7.79 -6.97 -14.24
N ALA A 177 7.95 -5.74 -13.74
CA ALA A 177 8.10 -5.51 -12.30
C ALA A 177 6.87 -5.97 -11.50
N PHE A 178 5.65 -5.72 -12.02
CA PHE A 178 4.43 -6.15 -11.36
C PHE A 178 4.24 -7.66 -11.41
N VAL A 179 4.57 -8.31 -12.53
CA VAL A 179 4.53 -9.77 -12.65
C VAL A 179 5.54 -10.40 -11.70
N HIS A 180 6.77 -9.90 -11.63
CA HIS A 180 7.80 -10.36 -10.69
C HIS A 180 7.33 -10.26 -9.23
N TYR A 181 6.78 -9.10 -8.84
CA TYR A 181 6.16 -8.92 -7.52
C TYR A 181 5.03 -9.93 -7.26
N SER A 182 4.14 -10.11 -8.24
CA SER A 182 3.00 -11.03 -8.14
C SER A 182 3.46 -12.47 -7.98
N ASP A 183 4.45 -12.91 -8.75
CA ASP A 183 5.02 -14.25 -8.67
C ASP A 183 5.66 -14.51 -7.30
N ILE A 184 6.39 -13.54 -6.75
CA ILE A 184 6.98 -13.65 -5.40
C ILE A 184 5.88 -13.89 -4.37
N VAL A 185 4.86 -13.03 -4.30
CA VAL A 185 3.86 -13.10 -3.23
C VAL A 185 2.91 -14.29 -3.43
N MET A 186 2.52 -14.62 -4.66
CA MET A 186 1.67 -15.78 -4.93
C MET A 186 2.38 -17.09 -4.58
N ASN A 187 3.69 -17.20 -4.83
CA ASN A 187 4.46 -18.38 -4.44
C ASN A 187 4.68 -18.44 -2.92
N HIS A 188 5.02 -17.32 -2.29
CA HIS A 188 5.30 -17.27 -0.84
C HIS A 188 4.06 -17.56 0.01
N TYR A 189 2.90 -16.97 -0.33
CA TYR A 189 1.66 -17.14 0.43
C TYR A 189 0.74 -18.24 -0.09
N LYS A 190 1.26 -19.10 -0.97
CA LYS A 190 0.52 -20.26 -1.49
C LYS A 190 0.03 -21.14 -0.34
N GLY A 191 -1.28 -21.34 -0.27
CA GLY A 191 -1.92 -22.15 0.78
C GLY A 191 -2.25 -21.37 2.06
N LYS A 192 -1.83 -20.11 2.19
CA LYS A 192 -2.28 -19.19 3.25
C LYS A 192 -3.39 -18.23 2.76
N VAL A 193 -3.39 -17.90 1.48
CA VAL A 193 -4.36 -16.99 0.86
C VAL A 193 -5.04 -17.69 -0.31
N ARG A 194 -6.37 -17.72 -0.31
CA ARG A 194 -7.16 -18.29 -1.40
C ARG A 194 -7.60 -17.28 -2.45
N TYR A 195 -7.88 -16.03 -2.06
CA TYR A 195 -8.53 -15.01 -2.90
C TYR A 195 -7.63 -13.81 -3.21
#